data_AF-A0A1I8G8C3-F1
#
_entry.id   AF-A0A1I8G8C3-F1
#
_cell.length_a   1.000
_cell.length_b   1.000
_cell.length_c   1.000
_cell.angle_alpha   90.00
_cell.angle_beta   90.00
_cell.angle_gamma   90.00
#
_symmetry.space_group_name_H-M   'P 1'
#
loop_
_entity.id
_entity.type
_entity.pdbx_description
1 polymer ?
#
loop_
_entity_poly.entity_id
_entity_poly.type
_entity_poly.pdbx_seq_one_letter_code
_entity_poly.pdbx_strand_id
1 'polypeptide(L)'
;MRRLAETGLSLIAFYPMSAMKSHYHIGPASFIYPDEVAAQGSVCLFTGLLKACLDKNRFALCSYTPRSNAVTSLVALLPQAEVRDPDTGAQSVPPGFHLVHLPFADDFRKLTFDQEADELRKCQAAEEELKLAGALIERTVADKWSPEMHCNPALQAYQSQLEAIALDKAEPRQFTDTTRMSERDIAHSAKAVDRFLKAFDIRKRSEGGIGNAAAKRARVIDAANDIEAEARAGQLAKLTVPVLKEAANGLRLKPASQRKQDLINAINAHFGL
;
A
#
# COMPACT_ATOMS: atom_id res chain seq x y z
N MET A 1 5.54 -33.66 -2.76
CA MET A 1 5.07 -33.86 -4.16
C MET A 1 5.00 -32.51 -4.85
N ARG A 2 5.73 -32.29 -5.95
CA ARG A 2 5.76 -31.00 -6.67
C ARG A 2 5.21 -31.07 -8.11
N ARG A 3 4.79 -32.25 -8.57
CA ARG A 3 4.27 -32.44 -9.93
C ARG A 3 2.76 -32.67 -9.86
N LEU A 4 1.99 -31.62 -10.14
CA LEU A 4 0.53 -31.63 -10.16
C LEU A 4 -0.04 -31.74 -11.58
N ALA A 5 0.59 -31.09 -12.55
CA ALA A 5 0.14 -31.07 -13.94
C ALA A 5 1.33 -31.18 -14.91
N GLU A 6 0.99 -31.40 -16.19
CA GLU A 6 1.94 -31.28 -17.29
C GLU A 6 2.39 -29.83 -17.49
N THR A 7 3.52 -29.66 -18.15
CA THR A 7 4.07 -28.34 -18.47
C THR A 7 3.25 -27.68 -19.56
N GLY A 8 2.91 -26.40 -19.36
CA GLY A 8 2.14 -25.61 -20.32
C GLY A 8 0.89 -25.00 -19.72
N LEU A 9 -0.06 -24.69 -20.62
CA LEU A 9 -1.34 -24.08 -20.30
C LEU A 9 -2.45 -25.10 -20.61
N SER A 10 -3.23 -25.44 -19.60
CA SER A 10 -4.44 -26.27 -19.78
C SER A 10 -5.67 -25.41 -19.56
N LEU A 11 -6.54 -25.34 -20.58
CA LEU A 11 -7.80 -24.62 -20.50
C LEU A 11 -8.76 -25.34 -19.57
N ILE A 12 -9.33 -24.61 -18.60
CA ILE A 12 -10.29 -25.14 -17.63
C ILE A 12 -11.70 -24.70 -18.01
N ALA A 13 -11.92 -23.38 -18.14
CA ALA A 13 -13.25 -22.81 -18.35
C ALA A 13 -13.19 -21.39 -18.94
N PHE A 14 -14.34 -20.86 -19.33
CA PHE A 14 -14.50 -19.46 -19.72
C PHE A 14 -15.37 -18.70 -18.72
N TYR A 15 -14.83 -17.62 -18.15
CA TYR A 15 -15.51 -16.78 -17.17
C TYR A 15 -15.83 -15.39 -17.74
N PRO A 16 -16.92 -14.74 -17.29
CA PRO A 16 -17.24 -13.38 -17.73
C PRO A 16 -16.22 -12.38 -17.19
N MET A 17 -15.95 -11.32 -17.95
CA MET A 17 -14.99 -10.27 -17.57
C MET A 17 -15.34 -9.60 -16.23
N SER A 18 -16.63 -9.54 -15.87
CA SER A 18 -17.12 -8.99 -14.60
C SER A 18 -16.65 -9.75 -13.36
N ALA A 19 -16.23 -11.01 -13.49
CA ALA A 19 -15.69 -11.79 -12.38
C ALA A 19 -14.25 -11.39 -12.02
N MET A 20 -13.53 -10.75 -12.94
CA MET A 20 -12.16 -10.29 -12.73
C MET A 20 -12.18 -8.95 -12.00
N LYS A 21 -11.54 -8.90 -10.82
CA LYS A 21 -11.45 -7.70 -9.99
C LYS A 21 -10.03 -7.17 -10.02
N SER A 22 -9.88 -5.84 -10.11
CA SER A 22 -8.56 -5.19 -10.19
C SER A 22 -7.64 -5.49 -9.00
N HIS A 23 -8.21 -5.77 -7.82
CA HIS A 23 -7.45 -6.11 -6.61
C HIS A 23 -6.99 -7.57 -6.53
N TYR A 24 -7.29 -8.41 -7.53
CA TYR A 24 -6.75 -9.77 -7.62
C TYR A 24 -5.35 -9.81 -8.26
N HIS A 25 -4.72 -8.66 -8.47
CA HIS A 25 -3.37 -8.59 -9.02
C HIS A 25 -2.31 -9.01 -7.99
N ILE A 26 -1.62 -10.12 -8.25
CA ILE A 26 -0.47 -10.57 -7.43
C ILE A 26 0.86 -10.10 -8.01
N GLY A 27 1.01 -10.20 -9.33
CA GLY A 27 2.29 -10.05 -9.98
C GLY A 27 2.14 -9.65 -11.45
N PRO A 28 3.27 -9.35 -12.11
CA PRO A 28 3.26 -8.86 -13.47
C PRO A 28 2.58 -9.86 -14.41
N ALA A 29 1.74 -9.34 -15.31
CA ALA A 29 1.11 -10.13 -16.34
C ALA A 29 2.13 -10.49 -17.42
N SER A 30 2.06 -11.73 -17.92
CA SER A 30 2.78 -12.12 -19.13
C SER A 30 1.89 -11.94 -20.35
N PHE A 31 2.47 -11.86 -21.55
CA PHE A 31 1.72 -11.74 -22.80
C PHE A 31 1.91 -13.01 -23.63
N ILE A 32 0.80 -13.57 -24.12
CA ILE A 32 0.79 -14.78 -24.95
C ILE A 32 0.53 -14.38 -26.40
N TYR A 33 1.37 -14.92 -27.28
CA TYR A 33 1.24 -14.81 -28.72
C TYR A 33 1.41 -16.21 -29.36
N PRO A 34 0.68 -16.54 -30.44
CA PRO A 34 0.78 -17.86 -31.08
C PRO A 34 2.14 -18.05 -31.74
N ASP A 35 2.66 -19.28 -31.66
CA ASP A 35 3.86 -19.72 -32.37
C ASP A 35 3.49 -20.80 -33.40
N GLU A 36 3.48 -20.39 -34.67
CA GLU A 36 3.14 -21.25 -35.80
C GLU A 36 4.26 -22.25 -36.14
N VAL A 37 5.51 -21.97 -35.73
CA VAL A 37 6.66 -22.84 -36.00
C VAL A 37 6.58 -24.11 -35.16
N ALA A 38 6.20 -23.97 -33.90
CA ALA A 38 6.06 -25.10 -32.98
C ALA A 38 4.83 -25.97 -33.31
N ALA A 39 3.71 -25.36 -33.73
CA ALA A 39 2.49 -26.07 -34.07
C ALA A 39 1.73 -25.34 -35.19
N GLN A 40 1.66 -25.97 -36.36
CA GLN A 40 0.89 -25.46 -37.50
C GLN A 40 -0.61 -25.41 -37.18
N GLY A 41 -1.27 -24.32 -37.60
CA GLY A 41 -2.67 -24.03 -37.33
C GLY A 41 -2.92 -23.24 -36.03
N SER A 42 -1.88 -22.96 -35.24
CA SER A 42 -2.01 -22.24 -33.97
C SER A 42 -2.52 -20.83 -34.14
N VAL A 43 -2.06 -20.11 -35.18
CA VAL A 43 -2.51 -18.74 -35.47
C VAL A 43 -4.01 -18.72 -35.79
N CYS A 44 -4.52 -19.69 -36.55
CA CYS A 44 -5.93 -19.78 -36.89
C CYS A 44 -6.80 -20.03 -35.65
N LEU A 45 -6.41 -21.00 -34.81
CA LEU A 45 -7.12 -21.30 -33.57
C LEU A 45 -7.08 -20.12 -32.60
N PHE A 46 -5.90 -19.52 -32.41
CA PHE A 46 -5.68 -18.42 -31.48
C PHE A 46 -6.47 -17.18 -31.88
N THR A 47 -6.47 -16.82 -33.16
CA THR A 47 -7.24 -15.67 -33.65
C THR A 47 -8.75 -15.90 -33.54
N GLY A 48 -9.22 -17.13 -33.80
CA GLY A 48 -10.61 -17.51 -33.56
C GLY A 48 -11.01 -17.40 -32.09
N LEU A 49 -10.16 -17.88 -31.18
CA LEU A 49 -10.36 -17.79 -29.74
C LEU A 49 -10.39 -16.34 -29.26
N LEU A 50 -9.44 -15.51 -29.73
CA LEU A 50 -9.35 -14.10 -29.37
C LEU A 50 -10.62 -13.35 -29.76
N LYS A 51 -11.09 -13.52 -31.01
CA LYS A 51 -12.34 -12.91 -31.48
C LYS A 51 -13.54 -13.36 -30.65
N ALA A 52 -13.68 -14.67 -30.43
CA ALA A 52 -14.80 -15.21 -29.66
C ALA A 52 -14.82 -14.72 -28.19
N CYS A 53 -13.65 -14.57 -27.56
CA CYS A 53 -13.53 -14.03 -26.20
C CYS A 53 -13.87 -12.54 -26.13
N LEU A 54 -13.45 -11.75 -27.12
CA LEU A 54 -13.80 -10.34 -27.25
C LEU A 54 -15.31 -10.16 -27.47
N ASP A 55 -15.89 -10.88 -28.42
CA ASP A 55 -17.32 -10.78 -28.77
C ASP A 55 -18.22 -11.15 -27.59
N LYS A 56 -17.83 -12.17 -26.81
CA LYS A 56 -18.61 -12.65 -25.67
C LYS A 56 -18.27 -11.96 -24.35
N ASN A 57 -17.28 -11.05 -24.35
CA ASN A 57 -16.73 -10.40 -23.16
C ASN A 57 -16.35 -11.40 -22.04
N ARG A 58 -15.55 -12.42 -22.41
CA ARG A 58 -15.11 -13.51 -21.51
C ARG A 58 -13.60 -13.66 -21.53
N PHE A 59 -13.04 -14.10 -20.41
CA PHE A 59 -11.65 -14.52 -20.30
C PHE A 59 -11.56 -16.04 -20.15
N ALA A 60 -10.44 -16.62 -20.56
CA ALA A 60 -10.18 -18.04 -20.41
C ALA A 60 -9.44 -18.31 -19.09
N LEU A 61 -9.98 -19.19 -18.26
CA LEU A 61 -9.35 -19.68 -17.05
C LEU A 61 -8.48 -20.90 -17.39
N CYS A 62 -7.20 -20.83 -17.07
CA CYS A 62 -6.23 -21.87 -17.37
C CYS A 62 -5.42 -22.26 -16.14
N SER A 63 -4.97 -23.51 -16.08
CA SER A 63 -3.87 -23.91 -15.19
C SER A 63 -2.56 -23.72 -15.92
N TYR A 64 -1.62 -23.00 -15.29
CA TYR A 64 -0.31 -22.71 -15.85
C TYR A 64 0.79 -23.39 -15.05
N THR A 65 1.61 -24.19 -15.74
CA THR A 65 2.81 -24.82 -15.19
C THR A 65 4.01 -24.43 -16.06
N PRO A 66 4.88 -23.51 -15.61
CA PRO A 66 5.93 -22.93 -16.47
C PRO A 66 7.03 -23.93 -16.86
N ARG A 67 7.39 -24.86 -15.98
CA ARG A 67 8.46 -25.84 -16.20
C ARG A 67 8.18 -27.14 -15.46
N SER A 68 8.87 -28.20 -15.86
CA SER A 68 8.77 -29.49 -15.17
C SER A 68 9.15 -29.32 -13.69
N ASN A 69 8.30 -29.84 -12.80
CA ASN A 69 8.40 -29.71 -11.33
C ASN A 69 8.21 -28.29 -10.75
N ALA A 70 7.62 -27.35 -11.51
CA ALA A 70 7.14 -26.09 -10.96
C ALA A 70 5.74 -26.22 -10.33
N VAL A 71 5.41 -25.27 -9.46
CA VAL A 71 4.07 -25.16 -8.89
C VAL A 71 3.10 -24.68 -9.97
N THR A 72 2.00 -25.42 -10.13
CA THR A 72 0.91 -25.04 -11.02
C THR A 72 0.13 -23.87 -10.41
N SER A 73 0.00 -22.79 -11.15
CA SER A 73 -0.77 -21.60 -10.75
C SER A 73 -2.05 -21.48 -11.57
N LEU A 74 -3.08 -20.89 -10.98
CA LEU A 74 -4.29 -20.55 -11.72
C LEU A 74 -4.07 -19.21 -12.43
N VAL A 75 -4.37 -19.14 -13.72
CA VAL A 75 -4.18 -17.92 -14.53
C VAL A 75 -5.43 -17.58 -15.32
N ALA A 76 -5.69 -16.29 -15.47
CA ALA A 76 -6.71 -15.75 -16.37
C ALA A 76 -6.04 -15.24 -17.63
N LEU A 77 -6.51 -15.70 -18.79
CA LEU A 77 -6.13 -15.20 -20.10
C LEU A 77 -7.13 -14.12 -20.53
N LEU A 78 -6.74 -12.86 -20.37
CA LEU A 78 -7.56 -11.71 -20.75
C LEU A 78 -7.34 -11.40 -22.24
N PRO A 79 -8.39 -11.39 -23.07
CA PRO A 79 -8.26 -11.05 -24.48
C PRO A 79 -7.91 -9.56 -24.65
N GLN A 80 -6.93 -9.26 -25.50
CA GLN A 80 -6.54 -7.91 -25.88
C GLN A 80 -6.71 -7.73 -27.40
N ALA A 81 -7.53 -6.73 -27.77
CA ALA A 81 -7.68 -6.31 -29.16
C ALA A 81 -6.49 -5.44 -29.60
N GLU A 82 -6.14 -5.53 -30.88
CA GLU A 82 -5.11 -4.66 -31.45
C GLU A 82 -5.58 -3.20 -31.50
N VAL A 83 -4.73 -2.28 -31.02
CA VAL A 83 -4.93 -0.84 -31.19
C VAL A 83 -3.74 -0.29 -31.96
N ARG A 84 -4.03 0.32 -33.11
CA ARG A 84 -3.05 1.03 -33.91
C ARG A 84 -3.25 2.52 -33.75
N ASP A 85 -2.13 3.24 -33.69
CA ASP A 85 -2.15 4.69 -33.71
C ASP A 85 -2.61 5.17 -35.10
N PRO A 86 -3.69 5.97 -35.20
CA PRO A 86 -4.21 6.46 -36.47
C PRO A 86 -3.21 7.33 -37.25
N ASP A 87 -2.30 8.03 -36.57
CA ASP A 87 -1.41 9.00 -37.22
C ASP A 87 -0.13 8.34 -37.76
N THR A 88 0.47 7.43 -36.97
CA THR A 88 1.74 6.77 -37.33
C THR A 88 1.56 5.39 -37.95
N GLY A 89 0.37 4.78 -37.81
CA GLY A 89 0.12 3.38 -38.17
C GLY A 89 0.89 2.38 -37.29
N ALA A 90 1.60 2.85 -36.27
CA ALA A 90 2.36 2.01 -35.35
C ALA A 90 1.40 1.21 -34.45
N GLN A 91 1.81 0.00 -34.11
CA GLN A 91 1.06 -0.83 -33.17
C GLN A 91 1.29 -0.32 -31.75
N SER A 92 0.28 0.34 -31.18
CA SER A 92 0.30 0.80 -29.79
C SER A 92 0.02 -0.35 -28.81
N VAL A 93 -0.91 -1.23 -29.17
CA VAL A 93 -1.34 -2.36 -28.35
C VAL A 93 -1.38 -3.63 -29.21
N PRO A 94 -0.59 -4.68 -28.87
CA PRO A 94 -0.54 -5.90 -29.67
C PRO A 94 -1.78 -6.80 -29.47
N PRO A 95 -2.24 -7.55 -30.49
CA PRO A 95 -3.31 -8.52 -30.34
C PRO A 95 -2.81 -9.77 -29.59
N GLY A 96 -3.54 -10.23 -28.59
CA GLY A 96 -3.17 -11.44 -27.87
C GLY A 96 -3.92 -11.66 -26.56
N PHE A 97 -3.31 -12.42 -25.64
CA PHE A 97 -3.86 -12.62 -24.30
C PHE A 97 -2.87 -12.18 -23.23
N HIS A 98 -3.35 -11.43 -22.23
CA HIS A 98 -2.60 -11.26 -20.99
C HIS A 98 -2.83 -12.45 -20.09
N LEU A 99 -1.74 -13.12 -19.72
CA LEU A 99 -1.71 -14.11 -18.67
C LEU A 99 -1.55 -13.38 -17.34
N VAL A 100 -2.65 -13.29 -16.59
CA VAL A 100 -2.71 -12.72 -15.25
C VAL A 100 -2.79 -13.84 -14.22
N HIS A 101 -1.88 -13.85 -13.26
CA HIS A 101 -1.92 -14.81 -12.16
C HIS A 101 -3.07 -14.48 -11.20
N LEU A 102 -3.90 -15.49 -10.93
CA LEU A 102 -5.01 -15.36 -9.98
C LEU A 102 -4.58 -15.79 -8.58
N PRO A 103 -5.07 -15.10 -7.53
CA PRO A 103 -4.75 -15.44 -6.16
C PRO A 103 -5.42 -16.72 -5.70
N PHE A 104 -4.66 -17.50 -4.95
CA PHE A 104 -5.20 -18.57 -4.14
C PHE A 104 -5.76 -18.02 -2.83
N ALA A 105 -6.47 -18.86 -2.08
CA ALA A 105 -7.04 -18.49 -0.79
C ALA A 105 -6.01 -17.90 0.17
N ASP A 106 -4.76 -18.39 0.11
CA ASP A 106 -3.65 -17.97 0.98
C ASP A 106 -3.14 -16.56 0.69
N ASP A 107 -3.34 -16.05 -0.52
CA ASP A 107 -2.91 -14.70 -0.92
C ASP A 107 -3.85 -13.62 -0.38
N PHE A 108 -5.08 -13.99 -0.03
CA PHE A 108 -6.05 -13.07 0.55
C PHE A 108 -5.72 -12.76 2.01
N ARG A 109 -5.33 -11.52 2.27
CA ARG A 109 -5.11 -11.01 3.63
C ARG A 109 -6.43 -10.51 4.22
N LYS A 110 -6.90 -11.14 5.30
CA LYS A 110 -8.05 -10.67 6.07
C LYS A 110 -7.66 -9.40 6.83
N LEU A 111 -8.28 -8.28 6.51
CA LEU A 111 -8.15 -7.04 7.24
C LEU A 111 -9.15 -7.06 8.39
N THR A 112 -8.67 -6.92 9.63
CA THR A 112 -9.53 -6.68 10.80
C THR A 112 -9.63 -5.18 11.00
N PHE A 113 -10.84 -4.65 10.90
CA PHE A 113 -11.12 -3.26 11.23
C PHE A 113 -11.71 -3.22 12.64
N ASP A 114 -11.36 -2.19 13.41
CA ASP A 114 -12.01 -1.93 14.69
C ASP A 114 -13.47 -1.51 14.44
N GLN A 115 -14.35 -1.74 15.42
CA GLN A 115 -15.78 -1.41 15.29
C GLN A 115 -16.02 0.06 14.91
N GLU A 116 -15.18 0.98 15.40
CA GLU A 116 -15.22 2.40 15.05
C GLU A 116 -14.84 2.66 13.58
N ALA A 117 -13.90 1.90 13.02
CA ALA A 117 -13.49 2.00 11.62
C ALA A 117 -14.55 1.43 10.67
N ASP A 118 -15.26 0.39 11.09
CA ASP A 118 -16.39 -0.17 10.34
C ASP A 118 -17.60 0.77 10.31
N GLU A 119 -17.88 1.49 11.40
CA GLU A 119 -18.89 2.56 11.41
C GLU A 119 -18.47 3.75 10.53
N LEU A 120 -17.20 4.17 10.57
CA LEU A 120 -16.69 5.22 9.67
C LEU A 120 -16.79 4.85 8.19
N ARG A 121 -16.66 3.57 7.84
CA ARG A 121 -16.77 3.11 6.46
C ARG A 121 -18.21 3.19 5.92
N LYS A 122 -19.20 3.10 6.82
CA LYS A 122 -20.63 3.27 6.48
C LYS A 122 -21.03 4.73 6.36
N CYS A 123 -20.25 5.65 6.94
CA CYS A 123 -20.47 7.08 6.78
C CYS A 123 -20.27 7.47 5.31
N GLN A 124 -21.36 7.80 4.64
CA GLN A 124 -21.31 8.38 3.30
C GLN A 124 -20.89 9.84 3.43
N ALA A 125 -19.91 10.25 2.63
CA ALA A 125 -19.48 11.64 2.56
C ALA A 125 -20.64 12.54 2.08
N ALA A 126 -20.70 13.76 2.58
CA ALA A 126 -21.70 14.72 2.13
C ALA A 126 -21.48 15.11 0.66
N GLU A 127 -22.54 15.50 -0.05
CA GLU A 127 -22.44 15.87 -1.47
C GLU A 127 -21.47 17.05 -1.70
N GLU A 128 -21.44 18.00 -0.77
CA GLU A 128 -20.53 19.15 -0.79
C GLU A 128 -19.06 18.72 -0.62
N GLU A 129 -18.80 17.69 0.18
CA GLU A 129 -17.46 17.12 0.37
C GLU A 129 -17.00 16.39 -0.88
N LEU A 130 -17.90 15.67 -1.55
CA LEU A 130 -17.61 14.99 -2.82
C LEU A 130 -17.30 16.00 -3.93
N LYS A 131 -18.03 17.13 -4.00
CA LYS A 131 -17.73 18.22 -4.95
C LYS A 131 -16.35 18.82 -4.71
N LEU A 132 -15.98 19.05 -3.44
CA LEU A 132 -14.64 19.55 -3.08
C LEU A 132 -13.54 18.55 -3.45
N ALA A 133 -13.77 17.25 -3.21
CA ALA A 133 -12.85 16.19 -3.61
C ALA A 133 -12.72 16.09 -5.14
N GLY A 134 -13.81 16.17 -5.89
CA GLY A 134 -13.81 16.19 -7.34
C GLY A 134 -12.98 17.35 -7.91
N ALA A 135 -13.20 18.56 -7.40
CA ALA A 135 -12.43 19.74 -7.80
C ALA A 135 -10.94 19.69 -7.42
N LEU A 136 -10.55 18.82 -6.48
CA LEU A 136 -9.16 18.54 -6.15
C LEU A 136 -8.56 17.52 -7.13
N ILE A 137 -9.30 16.46 -7.46
CA ILE A 137 -8.87 15.43 -8.40
C ILE A 137 -8.64 16.05 -9.79
N GLU A 138 -9.58 16.85 -10.28
CA GLU A 138 -9.48 17.55 -11.58
C GLU A 138 -8.24 18.45 -11.69
N ARG A 139 -7.72 18.96 -10.56
CA ARG A 139 -6.55 19.84 -10.54
C ARG A 139 -5.23 19.14 -10.26
N THR A 140 -5.26 17.91 -9.76
CA THR A 140 -4.07 17.18 -9.33
C THR A 140 -3.75 16.00 -10.23
N VAL A 141 -4.76 15.38 -10.82
CA VAL A 141 -4.59 14.22 -11.70
C VAL A 141 -4.41 14.71 -13.13
N ALA A 142 -3.31 14.28 -13.77
CA ALA A 142 -3.10 14.54 -15.19
C ALA A 142 -4.14 13.80 -16.04
N ASP A 143 -4.69 14.47 -17.06
CA ASP A 143 -5.74 13.92 -17.92
C ASP A 143 -5.33 12.68 -18.71
N LYS A 144 -4.02 12.50 -18.94
CA LYS A 144 -3.46 11.37 -19.68
C LYS A 144 -2.30 10.79 -18.88
N TRP A 145 -2.46 9.55 -18.42
CA TRP A 145 -1.37 8.77 -17.85
C TRP A 145 -0.80 7.84 -18.93
N SER A 146 0.53 7.78 -19.03
CA SER A 146 1.23 6.80 -19.85
C SER A 146 2.37 6.18 -19.04
N PRO A 147 2.63 4.86 -19.18
CA PRO A 147 3.76 4.20 -18.53
C PRO A 147 5.12 4.84 -18.84
N GLU A 148 5.26 5.50 -19.99
CA GLU A 148 6.51 6.11 -20.45
C GLU A 148 6.79 7.50 -19.84
N MET A 149 5.82 8.09 -19.13
CA MET A 149 5.98 9.43 -18.55
C MET A 149 7.00 9.48 -17.41
N HIS A 150 7.21 8.34 -16.74
CA HIS A 150 8.05 8.27 -15.56
C HIS A 150 9.20 7.31 -15.78
N CYS A 151 10.42 7.81 -15.61
CA CYS A 151 11.64 7.02 -15.65
C CYS A 151 12.04 6.62 -14.23
N ASN A 152 12.67 5.46 -14.07
CA ASN A 152 13.22 5.07 -12.76
C ASN A 152 14.41 5.97 -12.39
N PRO A 153 14.31 6.83 -11.36
CA PRO A 153 15.36 7.79 -11.03
C PRO A 153 16.66 7.12 -10.54
N ALA A 154 16.56 5.95 -9.89
CA ALA A 154 17.74 5.22 -9.42
C ALA A 154 18.56 4.68 -10.61
N LEU A 155 17.88 4.17 -11.65
CA LEU A 155 18.54 3.73 -12.88
C LEU A 155 19.15 4.91 -13.64
N GLN A 156 18.45 6.04 -13.71
CA GLN A 156 18.97 7.25 -14.35
C GLN A 156 20.23 7.77 -13.64
N ALA A 157 20.25 7.81 -12.31
CA ALA A 157 21.43 8.17 -11.54
C ALA A 157 22.60 7.22 -11.79
N TYR A 158 22.34 5.91 -11.74
CA TYR A 158 23.35 4.89 -11.96
C TYR A 158 23.98 5.00 -13.36
N GLN A 159 23.16 5.12 -14.40
CA GLN A 159 23.63 5.29 -15.78
C GLN A 159 24.41 6.60 -15.98
N SER A 160 23.94 7.69 -15.35
CA SER A 160 24.62 8.99 -15.44
C SER A 160 26.00 8.98 -14.78
N GLN A 161 26.16 8.22 -13.70
CA GLN A 161 27.46 8.00 -13.05
C GLN A 161 28.39 7.13 -13.91
N LEU A 162 27.87 6.02 -14.46
CA LEU A 162 28.63 5.17 -15.38
C LEU A 162 29.10 5.95 -16.61
N GLU A 163 28.24 6.78 -17.20
CA GLU A 163 28.58 7.64 -18.33
C GLU A 163 29.71 8.62 -17.98
N ALA A 164 29.66 9.22 -16.78
CA ALA A 164 30.69 10.15 -16.33
C ALA A 164 32.05 9.47 -16.17
N ILE A 165 32.07 8.26 -15.59
CA ILE A 165 33.29 7.47 -15.44
C ILE A 165 33.82 7.04 -16.81
N ALA A 166 32.95 6.60 -17.73
CA ALA A 166 33.36 6.14 -19.05
C ALA A 166 33.90 7.25 -19.96
N LEU A 167 33.46 8.49 -19.75
CA LEU A 167 33.86 9.68 -20.52
C LEU A 167 34.83 10.60 -19.77
N ASP A 168 35.36 10.17 -18.62
CA ASP A 168 36.21 10.96 -17.72
C ASP A 168 35.65 12.38 -17.41
N LYS A 169 34.33 12.47 -17.24
CA LYS A 169 33.65 13.71 -16.84
C LYS A 169 33.73 13.89 -15.32
N ALA A 170 34.01 15.11 -14.87
CA ALA A 170 34.13 15.44 -13.44
C ALA A 170 32.80 15.27 -12.67
N GLU A 171 31.66 15.51 -13.34
CA GLU A 171 30.35 15.41 -12.73
C GLU A 171 29.39 14.55 -13.57
N PRO A 172 28.51 13.78 -12.93
CA PRO A 172 27.48 13.02 -13.62
C PRO A 172 26.44 13.94 -14.26
N ARG A 173 25.80 13.45 -15.32
CA ARG A 173 24.68 14.12 -15.96
C ARG A 173 23.57 14.38 -14.93
N GLN A 174 23.16 15.64 -14.82
CA GLN A 174 21.99 16.00 -14.02
C GLN A 174 20.72 15.57 -14.75
N PHE A 175 19.80 14.96 -14.00
CA PHE A 175 18.48 14.57 -14.50
C PHE A 175 17.41 15.05 -13.51
N THR A 176 16.20 15.25 -14.00
CA THR A 176 15.05 15.63 -13.17
C THR A 176 14.25 14.38 -12.82
N ASP A 177 13.91 14.22 -11.54
CA ASP A 177 13.08 13.12 -11.06
C ASP A 177 11.62 13.34 -11.47
N THR A 178 11.16 12.58 -12.46
CA THR A 178 9.80 12.64 -13.00
C THR A 178 8.77 11.98 -12.08
N THR A 179 9.18 11.25 -11.04
CA THR A 179 8.25 10.60 -10.10
C THR A 179 7.71 11.56 -9.04
N ARG A 180 8.33 12.74 -8.90
CA ARG A 180 7.87 13.81 -8.02
C ARG A 180 6.87 14.70 -8.73
N MET A 181 5.86 15.17 -7.99
CA MET A 181 4.98 16.22 -8.50
C MET A 181 5.79 17.48 -8.81
N SER A 182 5.50 18.12 -9.94
CA SER A 182 6.20 19.34 -10.31
C SER A 182 5.79 20.51 -9.40
N GLU A 183 6.70 21.45 -9.17
CA GLU A 183 6.41 22.65 -8.36
C GLU A 183 5.23 23.46 -8.95
N ARG A 184 5.07 23.43 -10.27
CA ARG A 184 3.96 24.09 -10.96
C ARG A 184 2.62 23.45 -10.62
N ASP A 185 2.55 22.12 -10.61
CA ASP A 185 1.32 21.38 -10.30
C ASP A 185 0.95 21.53 -8.82
N ILE A 186 1.95 21.58 -7.94
CA ILE A 186 1.76 21.88 -6.52
C ILE A 186 1.18 23.29 -6.34
N ALA A 187 1.76 24.29 -7.01
CA ALA A 187 1.27 25.67 -6.94
C ALA A 187 -0.15 25.81 -7.52
N HIS A 188 -0.44 25.09 -8.61
CA HIS A 188 -1.74 25.08 -9.26
C HIS A 188 -2.83 24.48 -8.35
N SER A 189 -2.53 23.36 -7.69
CA SER A 189 -3.46 22.64 -6.81
C SER A 189 -3.58 23.24 -5.40
N ALA A 190 -2.63 24.08 -4.96
CA ALA A 190 -2.56 24.61 -3.60
C ALA A 190 -3.88 25.26 -3.10
N LYS A 191 -4.58 26.01 -3.95
CA LYS A 191 -5.86 26.65 -3.60
C LYS A 191 -6.97 25.63 -3.36
N ALA A 192 -6.99 24.54 -4.11
CA ALA A 192 -7.97 23.47 -3.96
C ALA A 192 -7.70 22.66 -2.69
N VAL A 193 -6.41 22.37 -2.42
CA VAL A 193 -5.97 21.72 -1.18
C VAL A 193 -6.36 22.54 0.04
N ASP A 194 -6.13 23.85 0.05
CA ASP A 194 -6.49 24.71 1.19
C ASP A 194 -8.00 24.72 1.47
N ARG A 195 -8.84 24.72 0.42
CA ARG A 195 -10.30 24.62 0.57
C ARG A 195 -10.71 23.26 1.14
N PHE A 196 -10.10 22.18 0.67
CA PHE A 196 -10.36 20.84 1.16
C PHE A 196 -9.96 20.71 2.64
N LEU A 197 -8.75 21.15 3.00
CA LEU A 197 -8.28 21.12 4.39
C LEU A 197 -9.18 21.90 5.35
N LYS A 198 -9.69 23.07 4.92
CA LYS A 198 -10.63 23.87 5.70
C LYS A 198 -11.98 23.18 5.90
N ALA A 199 -12.50 22.50 4.88
CA ALA A 199 -13.78 21.82 4.96
C ALA A 199 -13.75 20.64 5.96
N PHE A 200 -12.63 19.93 6.05
CA PHE A 200 -12.47 18.79 6.96
C PHE A 200 -11.79 19.14 8.30
N ASP A 201 -11.56 20.44 8.58
CA ASP A 201 -10.78 20.94 9.73
C ASP A 201 -9.44 20.19 9.94
N ILE A 202 -8.80 19.79 8.82
CA ILE A 202 -7.53 19.08 8.85
C ILE A 202 -6.43 20.13 9.03
N ARG A 203 -5.91 20.22 10.26
CA ARG A 203 -4.77 21.09 10.56
C ARG A 203 -3.56 20.65 9.74
N LYS A 204 -2.92 21.59 9.02
CA LYS A 204 -1.60 21.36 8.43
C LYS A 204 -0.65 20.94 9.54
N ARG A 205 -0.17 19.69 9.48
CA ARG A 205 0.93 19.24 10.34
C ARG A 205 2.12 20.14 10.00
N SER A 206 2.64 20.86 10.98
CA SER A 206 3.85 21.69 10.80
C SER A 206 4.96 20.80 10.22
N GLU A 207 5.61 21.27 9.15
CA GLU A 207 6.77 20.60 8.56
C GLU A 207 7.88 20.54 9.61
N GLY A 208 7.94 19.41 10.32
CA GLY A 208 8.81 19.22 11.47
C GLY A 208 8.63 17.83 12.06
N GLY A 209 9.37 16.87 11.51
CA GLY A 209 9.68 15.60 12.17
C GLY A 209 8.86 14.39 11.71
N ILE A 210 9.43 13.62 10.79
CA ILE A 210 9.36 12.15 10.88
C ILE A 210 10.26 11.76 12.06
N GLY A 211 9.81 12.08 13.26
CA GLY A 211 10.46 11.74 14.51
C GLY A 211 9.39 11.13 15.38
N ASN A 212 9.42 9.80 15.49
CA ASN A 212 8.68 8.97 16.46
C ASN A 212 7.60 9.72 17.23
N ALA A 213 6.40 9.84 16.64
CA ALA A 213 5.19 10.12 17.40
C ALA A 213 4.79 8.87 18.20
N ALA A 214 5.71 8.39 19.05
CA ALA A 214 5.31 7.75 20.29
C ALA A 214 4.65 8.86 21.10
N ALA A 215 3.33 8.99 20.92
CA ALA A 215 2.50 9.73 21.84
C ALA A 215 2.97 9.34 23.24
N LYS A 216 3.41 10.31 24.03
CA LYS A 216 3.55 10.15 25.49
C LYS A 216 2.14 9.88 26.01
N ARG A 217 1.66 8.65 25.84
CA ARG A 217 0.59 8.10 26.65
C ARG A 217 1.17 8.10 28.05
N ALA A 218 0.64 9.00 28.89
CA ALA A 218 0.81 8.85 30.32
C ALA A 218 0.41 7.41 30.64
N ARG A 219 1.37 6.62 31.13
CA ARG A 219 1.15 5.23 31.50
C ARG A 219 0.20 5.29 32.70
N VAL A 220 -1.06 4.98 32.48
CA VAL A 220 -2.02 4.74 33.57
C VAL A 220 -1.58 3.41 34.17
N ILE A 221 -0.83 3.49 35.26
CA ILE A 221 -0.40 2.33 36.03
C ILE A 221 -1.56 1.99 36.99
N ASP A 222 -2.02 0.75 36.92
CA ASP A 222 -3.06 0.21 37.80
C ASP A 222 -2.54 0.20 39.25
N ALA A 223 -3.23 0.91 40.14
CA ALA A 223 -2.66 1.51 41.36
C ALA A 223 -2.37 0.55 42.52
N ALA A 224 -2.49 -0.77 42.35
CA ALA A 224 -2.32 -1.72 43.45
C ALA A 224 -1.10 -2.63 43.33
N ASN A 225 -0.77 -3.13 42.12
CA ASN A 225 0.23 -4.20 41.97
C ASN A 225 1.62 -3.72 41.52
N ASP A 226 1.75 -2.50 40.98
CA ASP A 226 3.04 -2.01 40.43
C ASP A 226 3.86 -1.16 41.43
N ILE A 227 3.26 -0.78 42.57
CA ILE A 227 3.87 0.17 43.52
C ILE A 227 4.98 -0.48 44.34
N GLU A 228 4.84 -1.75 44.70
CA GLU A 228 5.88 -2.49 45.42
C GLU A 228 7.14 -2.69 44.56
N ALA A 229 6.95 -2.96 43.26
CA ALA A 229 8.05 -3.12 42.30
C ALA A 229 8.78 -1.79 42.08
N GLU A 230 8.05 -0.68 41.94
CA GLU A 230 8.64 0.65 41.78
C GLU A 230 9.27 1.19 43.07
N ALA A 231 8.78 0.78 44.24
CA ALA A 231 9.40 1.05 45.54
C ALA A 231 10.75 0.33 45.68
N ARG A 232 10.80 -0.98 45.39
CA ARG A 232 12.06 -1.76 45.40
C ARG A 232 13.06 -1.27 44.34
N ALA A 233 12.58 -0.73 43.22
CA ALA A 233 13.42 -0.16 42.17
C ALA A 233 13.87 1.29 42.45
N GLY A 234 13.43 1.92 43.55
CA GLY A 234 13.78 3.29 43.93
C GLY A 234 13.24 4.37 42.99
N GLN A 235 12.20 4.08 42.20
CA GLN A 235 11.69 4.98 41.15
C GLN A 235 10.48 5.84 41.58
N LEU A 236 10.04 5.75 42.84
CA LEU A 236 8.91 6.51 43.39
C LEU A 236 9.04 8.05 43.24
N ALA A 237 10.27 8.57 43.08
CA ALA A 237 10.52 9.98 42.84
C ALA A 237 10.01 10.47 41.46
N LYS A 238 9.83 9.56 40.49
CA LYS A 238 9.36 9.88 39.13
C LYS A 238 7.83 9.93 39.02
N LEU A 239 7.11 9.36 40.00
CA LEU A 239 5.65 9.38 40.04
C LEU A 239 5.10 10.76 40.39
N THR A 240 3.90 11.06 39.89
CA THR A 240 3.19 12.30 40.19
C THR A 240 2.54 12.22 41.58
N VAL A 241 2.39 13.36 42.25
CA VAL A 241 1.81 13.44 43.61
C VAL A 241 0.40 12.84 43.72
N PRO A 242 -0.50 12.93 42.72
CA PRO A 242 -1.82 12.29 42.77
C PRO A 242 -1.73 10.76 42.87
N VAL A 243 -0.85 10.13 42.09
CA VAL A 243 -0.65 8.67 42.08
C VAL A 243 -0.09 8.20 43.43
N LEU A 244 0.85 8.95 44.03
CA LEU A 244 1.38 8.66 45.36
C LEU A 244 0.33 8.80 46.48
N LYS A 245 -0.70 9.65 46.31
CA LYS A 245 -1.81 9.77 47.26
C LYS A 245 -2.81 8.62 47.13
N GLU A 246 -3.13 8.21 45.90
CA GLU A 246 -3.98 7.04 45.65
C GLU A 246 -3.31 5.76 46.17
N ALA A 247 -2.01 5.62 45.95
CA ALA A 247 -1.19 4.56 46.51
C ALA A 247 -1.24 4.48 48.04
N ALA A 248 -1.01 5.62 48.71
CA ALA A 248 -1.03 5.70 50.17
C ALA A 248 -2.41 5.40 50.75
N ASN A 249 -3.49 5.83 50.06
CA ASN A 249 -4.85 5.50 50.45
C ASN A 249 -5.18 4.01 50.24
N GLY A 250 -4.74 3.42 49.12
CA GLY A 250 -4.88 1.99 48.84
C GLY A 250 -4.19 1.11 49.87
N LEU A 251 -3.01 1.52 50.33
CA LEU A 251 -2.22 0.85 51.38
C LEU A 251 -2.65 1.24 52.81
N ARG A 252 -3.67 2.10 52.96
CA ARG A 252 -4.19 2.62 54.25
C ARG A 252 -3.11 3.25 55.15
N LEU A 253 -2.12 3.91 54.54
CA LEU A 253 -1.04 4.58 55.24
C LEU A 253 -1.48 5.98 55.71
N LYS A 254 -1.03 6.38 56.90
CA LYS A 254 -1.20 7.75 57.41
C LYS A 254 0.12 8.51 57.24
N PRO A 255 0.36 9.19 56.11
CA PRO A 255 1.57 9.98 55.93
C PRO A 255 1.56 11.19 56.88
N ALA A 256 2.73 11.61 57.34
CA ALA A 256 2.88 12.77 58.24
C ALA A 256 2.48 14.10 57.57
N SER A 257 2.52 14.16 56.24
CA SER A 257 2.24 15.37 55.45
C SER A 257 1.94 15.00 53.99
N GLN A 258 1.22 15.87 53.26
CA GLN A 258 0.89 15.66 51.84
C GLN A 258 2.01 16.09 50.86
N ARG A 259 3.21 16.39 51.37
CA ARG A 259 4.37 16.68 50.54
C ARG A 259 4.90 15.39 49.90
N LYS A 260 5.43 15.53 48.68
CA LYS A 260 5.87 14.39 47.86
C LYS A 260 6.90 13.49 48.57
N GLN A 261 7.85 14.08 49.31
CA GLN A 261 8.86 13.31 50.04
C GLN A 261 8.28 12.52 51.22
N ASP A 262 7.31 13.08 51.95
CA ASP A 262 6.69 12.42 53.10
C ASP A 262 5.82 11.21 52.67
N LEU A 263 5.20 11.31 51.49
CA LEU A 263 4.46 10.20 50.86
C LEU A 263 5.39 9.06 50.43
N ILE A 264 6.55 9.39 49.83
CA ILE A 264 7.55 8.39 49.42
C ILE A 264 8.12 7.68 50.66
N ASN A 265 8.45 8.43 51.71
CA ASN A 265 8.98 7.86 52.96
C ASN A 265 7.97 6.92 53.64
N ALA A 266 6.69 7.28 53.65
CA ALA A 266 5.64 6.42 54.23
C ALA A 266 5.46 5.11 53.44
N ILE A 267 5.55 5.16 52.10
CA ILE A 267 5.45 3.98 51.24
C ILE A 267 6.68 3.08 51.40
N ASN A 268 7.89 3.66 51.41
CA ASN A 268 9.13 2.90 51.63
C ASN A 268 9.16 2.22 53.01
N ALA A 269 8.76 2.94 54.06
CA ALA A 269 8.68 2.38 55.41
C ALA A 269 7.70 1.19 55.52
N HIS A 270 6.60 1.19 54.77
CA HIS A 270 5.66 0.07 54.73
C HIS A 270 6.27 -1.18 54.09
N PHE A 271 7.13 -1.02 53.09
CA PHE A 271 7.81 -2.13 52.41
C PHE A 271 9.21 -2.46 52.98
N GLY A 272 9.63 -1.78 54.06
CA GLY A 272 10.91 -2.03 54.73
C GLY A 272 12.14 -1.54 53.96
N LEU A 273 11.99 -0.50 53.15
CA LEU A 273 13.03 0.12 52.31
C LEU A 273 13.44 1.51 52.81
#